data_AF-A0A3A4W3Y4-F1
#
_entry.id   AF-A0A3A4W3Y4-F1
#
_cell.length_a   1.000
_cell.length_b   1.000
_cell.length_c   1.000
_cell.angle_alpha   90.00
_cell.angle_beta   90.00
_cell.angle_gamma   90.00
#
_symmetry.space_group_name_H-M   'P 1'
#
loop_
_entity.id
_entity.type
_entity.pdbx_description
1 polymer ?
#
loop_
_entity_poly.entity_id
_entity_poly.type
_entity_poly.pdbx_seq_one_letter_code
_entity_poly.pdbx_strand_id
1 'polypeptide(L)'
;MKSFARLFVFGLVFAAGLNTGTALADEKQPPPFKTIVVYDKALEDEPSDDVLAAWMGYGLARANWIRDRFSEGKLDINAYRLTFDEELRARETLAKIWKELKETAPENKDPYLDTVAAVYDAGYLSEYVWVYLKKDNWNKQPQGLKLDEFAQWRKKNLALHQARTLVNIKLEKD
;
A
#
# COMPACT_ATOMS: atom_id res chain seq x y z
N MET A 1 23.80 9.07 23.93
CA MET A 1 22.93 7.91 24.25
C MET A 1 22.74 7.10 22.98
N LYS A 2 23.25 5.86 22.95
CA LYS A 2 23.09 4.95 21.81
C LYS A 2 21.65 4.42 21.83
N SER A 3 20.84 4.85 20.86
CA SER A 3 19.44 4.43 20.75
C SER A 3 19.36 3.08 20.03
N PHE A 4 18.75 2.10 20.68
CA PHE A 4 18.44 0.79 20.10
C PHE A 4 17.27 0.94 19.13
N ALA A 5 17.47 0.62 17.85
CA ALA A 5 16.38 0.40 16.92
C ALA A 5 15.60 -0.85 17.38
N ARG A 6 14.30 -0.70 17.69
CA ARG A 6 13.42 -1.83 17.99
C ARG A 6 12.90 -2.39 16.67
N LEU A 7 13.37 -3.59 16.32
CA LEU A 7 12.86 -4.39 15.22
C LEU A 7 11.57 -5.09 15.69
N PHE A 8 10.42 -4.65 15.21
CA PHE A 8 9.18 -5.42 15.37
C PHE A 8 9.02 -6.36 14.18
N VAL A 9 9.33 -7.64 14.38
CA VAL A 9 9.01 -8.70 13.42
C VAL A 9 7.58 -9.14 13.69
N PHE A 10 6.63 -8.68 12.87
CA PHE A 10 5.31 -9.32 12.81
C PHE A 10 5.43 -10.61 11.99
N GLY A 11 5.65 -11.72 12.68
CA GLY A 11 5.39 -13.05 12.16
C GLY A 11 3.90 -13.36 12.28
N LEU A 12 3.07 -12.82 11.37
CA LEU A 12 1.68 -13.24 11.26
C LEU A 12 1.66 -14.60 10.54
N VAL A 13 1.83 -15.67 11.32
CA VAL A 13 1.55 -17.04 10.89
C VAL A 13 0.04 -17.24 11.06
N PHE A 14 -0.71 -17.16 9.97
CA PHE A 14 -2.08 -17.70 9.96
C PHE A 14 -1.99 -19.23 9.95
N ALA A 15 -2.05 -19.85 11.12
CA ALA A 15 -2.40 -21.26 11.23
C ALA A 15 -3.92 -21.37 11.06
N ALA A 16 -4.38 -21.45 9.81
CA ALA A 16 -5.77 -21.80 9.52
C ALA A 16 -5.94 -23.31 9.79
N GLY A 17 -6.55 -23.64 10.91
CA GLY A 17 -6.96 -24.99 11.25
C GLY A 17 -8.39 -25.01 11.75
N LEU A 18 -9.33 -25.37 10.87
CA LEU A 18 -10.42 -26.32 11.13
C LEU A 18 -11.10 -26.66 9.79
N ASN A 19 -11.40 -27.95 9.64
CA ASN A 19 -11.43 -28.72 8.40
C ASN A 19 -12.87 -29.07 7.97
N THR A 20 -13.26 -28.78 6.72
CA THR A 20 -14.25 -29.57 5.96
C THR A 20 -13.87 -29.54 4.47
N GLY A 21 -13.77 -30.73 3.87
CA GLY A 21 -13.01 -30.97 2.66
C GLY A 21 -13.48 -30.26 1.40
N THR A 22 -12.51 -29.89 0.55
CA THR A 22 -12.58 -29.84 -0.92
C THR A 22 -11.18 -29.51 -1.45
N ALA A 23 -10.64 -30.39 -2.31
CA ALA A 23 -9.38 -30.28 -3.07
C ALA A 23 -8.11 -29.92 -2.26
N LEU A 24 -7.14 -30.83 -2.23
CA LEU A 24 -5.74 -30.47 -1.96
C LEU A 24 -5.31 -29.48 -3.06
N ALA A 25 -5.43 -28.18 -2.77
CA ALA A 25 -4.69 -27.17 -3.50
C ALA A 25 -3.22 -27.60 -3.38
N ASP A 26 -2.53 -27.74 -4.52
CA ASP A 26 -1.07 -27.89 -4.54
C ASP A 26 -0.51 -26.92 -3.51
N GLU A 27 0.13 -27.47 -2.47
CA GLU A 27 0.73 -26.68 -1.40
C GLU A 27 1.88 -25.91 -2.05
N LYS A 28 1.57 -24.70 -2.55
CA LYS A 28 2.54 -23.82 -3.19
C LYS A 28 3.64 -23.63 -2.17
N GLN A 29 4.83 -24.17 -2.48
CA GLN A 29 6.02 -24.02 -1.66
C GLN A 29 6.14 -22.55 -1.24
N PRO A 30 6.38 -22.27 0.05
CA PRO A 30 6.50 -20.89 0.50
C PRO A 30 7.57 -20.17 -0.33
N PRO A 31 7.35 -18.90 -0.68
CA PRO A 31 8.32 -18.15 -1.47
C PRO A 31 9.68 -18.18 -0.76
N PRO A 32 10.80 -18.28 -1.50
CA PRO A 32 12.16 -18.30 -0.92
C PRO A 32 12.62 -16.90 -0.47
N PHE A 33 11.69 -16.12 0.07
CA PHE A 33 11.91 -14.78 0.60
C PHE A 33 10.82 -14.40 1.60
N LYS A 34 11.20 -13.56 2.55
CA LYS A 34 10.34 -12.87 3.50
C LYS A 34 10.01 -11.49 2.98
N THR A 35 8.74 -11.12 3.13
CA THR A 35 8.27 -9.75 2.89
C THR A 35 8.11 -9.06 4.24
N ILE A 36 8.87 -8.00 4.46
CA ILE A 36 8.90 -7.25 5.72
C ILE A 36 8.29 -5.88 5.46
N VAL A 37 7.24 -5.57 6.21
CA VAL A 37 6.62 -4.24 6.22
C VAL A 37 7.45 -3.35 7.13
N VAL A 38 7.99 -2.28 6.59
CA VAL A 38 8.80 -1.29 7.32
C VAL A 38 8.04 0.03 7.29
N TYR A 39 7.76 0.59 8.45
CA TYR A 39 7.06 1.87 8.56
C TYR A 39 8.03 2.98 8.97
N ASP A 40 7.76 4.20 8.52
CA ASP A 40 8.53 5.39 8.84
C ASP A 40 8.24 5.81 10.29
N LYS A 41 9.26 6.31 10.98
CA LYS A 41 9.12 6.77 12.36
C LYS A 41 8.07 7.89 12.50
N ALA A 42 7.84 8.67 11.46
CA ALA A 42 6.79 9.68 11.45
C ALA A 42 5.39 9.11 11.78
N LEU A 43 5.14 7.81 11.56
CA LEU A 43 3.91 7.14 11.99
C LEU A 43 3.79 6.94 13.49
N GLU A 44 4.90 6.95 14.24
CA GLU A 44 4.89 6.90 15.71
C GLU A 44 4.39 8.22 16.31
N ASP A 45 4.52 9.31 15.56
CA ASP A 45 4.10 10.65 15.96
C ASP A 45 2.67 10.98 15.47
N GLU A 46 2.01 10.08 14.73
CA GLU A 46 0.65 10.29 14.25
C GLU A 46 -0.37 10.19 15.41
N PRO A 47 -1.46 10.96 15.34
CA PRO A 47 -2.36 11.15 16.49
C PRO A 47 -3.27 9.97 16.79
N SER A 48 -3.35 8.96 15.92
CA SER A 48 -4.29 7.83 16.04
C SER A 48 -3.73 6.52 15.49
N ASP A 49 -3.98 5.42 16.21
CA ASP A 49 -3.70 4.05 15.77
C ASP A 49 -4.41 3.70 14.45
N ASP A 50 -5.50 4.39 14.12
CA ASP A 50 -6.24 4.20 12.87
C ASP A 50 -5.47 4.72 11.65
N VAL A 51 -4.67 5.78 11.83
CA VAL A 51 -3.74 6.25 10.79
C VAL A 51 -2.72 5.16 10.50
N LEU A 52 -2.14 4.58 11.56
CA LEU A 52 -1.22 3.45 11.43
C LEU A 52 -1.91 2.24 10.77
N ALA A 53 -3.13 1.91 11.16
CA ALA A 53 -3.88 0.78 10.60
C ALA A 53 -4.10 0.93 9.08
N ALA A 54 -4.48 2.13 8.62
CA ALA A 54 -4.61 2.41 7.19
C ALA A 54 -3.28 2.19 6.44
N TRP A 55 -2.17 2.72 6.98
CA TRP A 55 -0.84 2.55 6.40
C TRP A 55 -0.32 1.11 6.43
N MET A 56 -0.66 0.35 7.47
CA MET A 56 -0.39 -1.08 7.53
C MET A 56 -1.18 -1.84 6.46
N GLY A 57 -2.43 -1.45 6.21
CA GLY A 57 -3.24 -1.95 5.10
C GLY A 57 -2.58 -1.73 3.73
N TYR A 58 -2.01 -0.53 3.51
CA TYR A 58 -1.19 -0.25 2.33
C TYR A 58 0.02 -1.20 2.22
N GLY A 59 0.76 -1.40 3.31
CA GLY A 59 1.90 -2.31 3.36
C GLY A 59 1.51 -3.75 3.01
N LEU A 60 0.41 -4.24 3.61
CA LEU A 60 -0.09 -5.58 3.36
C LEU A 60 -0.54 -5.77 1.89
N ALA A 61 -1.19 -4.77 1.30
CA ALA A 61 -1.58 -4.81 -0.10
C ALA A 61 -0.37 -4.95 -1.04
N ARG A 62 0.73 -4.23 -0.77
CA ARG A 62 1.99 -4.38 -1.50
C ARG A 62 2.62 -5.75 -1.30
N ALA A 63 2.66 -6.23 -0.06
CA ALA A 63 3.21 -7.54 0.25
C ALA A 63 2.46 -8.66 -0.48
N ASN A 64 1.13 -8.59 -0.51
CA ASN A 64 0.29 -9.54 -1.23
C ASN A 64 0.51 -9.45 -2.74
N TRP A 65 0.61 -8.24 -3.31
CA TRP A 65 0.93 -8.07 -4.73
C TRP A 65 2.24 -8.76 -5.11
N ILE A 66 3.30 -8.57 -4.34
CA ILE A 66 4.61 -9.18 -4.61
C ILE A 66 4.51 -10.70 -4.58
N ARG A 67 3.85 -11.26 -3.56
CA ARG A 67 3.63 -12.70 -3.41
C ARG A 67 2.82 -13.29 -4.56
N ASP A 68 1.71 -12.64 -4.93
CA ASP A 68 0.84 -13.07 -6.01
C ASP A 68 1.64 -13.12 -7.32
N ARG A 69 2.32 -12.02 -7.68
CA ARG A 69 3.11 -11.92 -8.93
C ARG A 69 4.30 -12.87 -8.96
N PHE A 70 4.95 -13.12 -7.84
CA PHE A 70 5.99 -14.12 -7.75
C PHE A 70 5.42 -15.52 -7.99
N SER A 71 4.30 -15.87 -7.35
CA SER A 71 3.67 -17.19 -7.51
C SER A 71 3.13 -17.44 -8.93
N GLU A 72 2.85 -16.37 -9.68
CA GLU A 72 2.47 -16.41 -11.09
C GLU A 72 3.67 -16.50 -12.05
N GLY A 73 4.90 -16.50 -11.54
CA GLY A 73 6.12 -16.43 -12.37
C GLY A 73 6.31 -15.09 -13.09
N LYS A 74 5.61 -14.03 -12.65
CA LYS A 74 5.62 -12.70 -13.28
C LYS A 74 6.53 -11.69 -12.57
N LEU A 75 7.23 -12.11 -11.52
CA LEU A 75 8.10 -11.26 -10.73
C LEU A 75 9.39 -12.01 -10.41
N ASP A 76 10.53 -11.42 -10.79
CA ASP A 76 11.84 -11.81 -10.31
C ASP A 76 12.19 -10.97 -9.08
N ILE A 77 12.41 -11.63 -7.94
CA ILE A 77 12.70 -10.96 -6.67
C ILE A 77 14.04 -10.20 -6.71
N ASN A 78 14.98 -10.62 -7.56
CA ASN A 78 16.29 -9.97 -7.68
C ASN A 78 16.23 -8.68 -8.50
N ALA A 79 15.29 -8.63 -9.44
CA ALA A 79 15.05 -7.47 -10.29
C ALA A 79 13.84 -6.64 -9.81
N TYR A 80 13.26 -6.97 -8.64
CA TYR A 80 12.04 -6.33 -8.16
C TYR A 80 12.18 -4.81 -8.09
N ARG A 81 11.20 -4.13 -8.66
CA ARG A 81 10.97 -2.69 -8.55
C ARG A 81 9.48 -2.47 -8.41
N LEU A 82 9.10 -1.52 -7.56
CA LEU A 82 7.71 -1.08 -7.42
C LEU A 82 7.13 -0.71 -8.80
N THR A 83 5.98 -1.27 -9.14
CA THR A 83 5.27 -0.97 -10.39
C THR A 83 4.10 0.00 -10.15
N PHE A 84 3.62 0.62 -11.22
CA PHE A 84 2.43 1.50 -11.16
C PHE A 84 1.21 0.74 -10.59
N ASP A 85 0.94 -0.46 -11.09
CA ASP A 85 -0.23 -1.24 -10.66
C ASP A 85 -0.14 -1.68 -9.19
N GLU A 86 1.06 -1.97 -8.69
CA GLU A 86 1.28 -2.27 -7.28
C GLU A 86 0.95 -1.05 -6.41
N GLU A 87 1.51 0.12 -6.75
CA GLU A 87 1.23 1.36 -6.01
C GLU A 87 -0.25 1.71 -6.07
N LEU A 88 -0.89 1.60 -7.24
CA LEU A 88 -2.31 1.87 -7.42
C LEU A 88 -3.17 0.99 -6.51
N ARG A 89 -2.94 -0.33 -6.53
CA ARG A 89 -3.68 -1.27 -5.67
C ARG A 89 -3.45 -0.96 -4.19
N ALA A 90 -2.23 -0.64 -3.80
CA ALA A 90 -1.92 -0.33 -2.41
C ALA A 90 -2.58 0.97 -1.95
N ARG A 91 -2.61 2.01 -2.79
CA ARG A 91 -3.32 3.26 -2.51
C ARG A 91 -4.83 3.11 -2.49
N GLU A 92 -5.35 2.21 -3.30
CA GLU A 92 -6.78 1.88 -3.27
C GLU A 92 -7.14 1.22 -1.94
N THR A 93 -6.35 0.25 -1.48
CA THR A 93 -6.54 -0.37 -0.16
C THR A 93 -6.39 0.65 0.96
N LEU A 94 -5.39 1.55 0.89
CA LEU A 94 -5.21 2.64 1.85
C LEU A 94 -6.46 3.52 1.97
N ALA A 95 -6.99 3.96 0.83
CA ALA A 95 -8.18 4.81 0.77
C ALA A 95 -9.40 4.11 1.36
N LYS A 96 -9.64 2.84 0.97
CA LYS A 96 -10.79 2.05 1.45
C LYS A 96 -10.75 1.85 2.97
N ILE A 97 -9.62 1.40 3.50
CA ILE A 97 -9.46 1.18 4.95
C ILE A 97 -9.65 2.50 5.71
N TRP A 98 -9.06 3.60 5.25
CA TRP A 98 -9.25 4.90 5.91
C TRP A 98 -10.72 5.33 5.94
N LYS A 99 -11.45 5.11 4.84
CA LYS A 99 -12.88 5.39 4.79
C LYS A 99 -13.67 4.53 5.79
N GLU A 100 -13.40 3.23 5.84
CA GLU A 100 -14.04 2.29 6.79
C GLU A 100 -13.78 2.71 8.25
N LEU A 101 -12.53 3.07 8.58
CA LEU A 101 -12.18 3.54 9.93
C LEU A 101 -12.91 4.83 10.31
N LYS A 102 -13.13 5.74 9.34
CA LYS A 102 -13.91 6.97 9.57
C LYS A 102 -15.42 6.74 9.67
N GLU A 103 -15.95 5.65 9.11
CA GLU A 103 -17.34 5.28 9.34
C GLU A 103 -17.56 4.84 10.80
N THR A 104 -16.57 4.17 11.39
CA THR A 104 -16.62 3.73 12.80
C THR A 104 -16.20 4.80 13.80
N ALA A 105 -15.33 5.73 13.40
CA ALA A 105 -14.82 6.83 14.22
C ALA A 105 -14.76 8.15 13.39
N PRO A 106 -15.87 8.89 13.25
CA PRO A 106 -15.95 10.08 12.40
C PRO A 106 -15.03 11.25 12.80
N GLU A 107 -14.55 11.25 14.03
CA GLU A 107 -13.57 12.18 14.58
C GLU A 107 -12.15 11.95 14.03
N ASN A 108 -11.87 10.80 13.42
CA ASN A 108 -10.59 10.55 12.78
C ASN A 108 -10.30 11.59 11.70
N LYS A 109 -9.14 12.25 11.84
CA LYS A 109 -8.61 13.23 10.91
C LYS A 109 -7.16 12.93 10.61
N ASP A 110 -6.86 12.89 9.32
CA ASP A 110 -5.50 12.89 8.82
C ASP A 110 -5.53 13.59 7.45
N PRO A 111 -4.93 14.78 7.30
CA PRO A 111 -5.07 15.58 6.08
C PRO A 111 -4.65 14.83 4.80
N TYR A 112 -3.68 13.94 4.91
CA TYR A 112 -3.19 13.18 3.77
C TYR A 112 -4.13 12.02 3.42
N LEU A 113 -4.56 11.22 4.39
CA LEU A 113 -5.46 10.10 4.16
C LEU A 113 -6.84 10.60 3.74
N ASP A 114 -7.31 11.71 4.30
CA ASP A 114 -8.53 12.41 3.85
C ASP A 114 -8.42 12.82 2.39
N THR A 115 -7.25 13.32 1.99
CA THR A 115 -6.97 13.68 0.60
C THR A 115 -6.97 12.44 -0.32
N VAL A 116 -6.30 11.36 0.07
CA VAL A 116 -6.26 10.12 -0.72
C VAL A 116 -7.65 9.50 -0.86
N ALA A 117 -8.47 9.53 0.20
CA ALA A 117 -9.86 9.10 0.15
C ALA A 117 -10.69 9.97 -0.80
N ALA A 118 -10.54 11.30 -0.76
CA ALA A 118 -11.25 12.20 -1.66
C ALA A 118 -10.85 11.99 -3.14
N VAL A 119 -9.57 11.72 -3.41
CA VAL A 119 -9.07 11.35 -4.75
C VAL A 119 -9.69 10.04 -5.23
N TYR A 120 -9.76 9.04 -4.36
CA TYR A 120 -10.38 7.75 -4.64
C TYR A 120 -11.87 7.91 -4.96
N ASP A 121 -12.61 8.66 -4.15
CA ASP A 121 -14.05 8.91 -4.35
C ASP A 121 -14.35 9.72 -5.63
N ALA A 122 -13.43 10.60 -6.02
CA ALA A 122 -13.53 11.33 -7.27
C ALA A 122 -13.17 10.48 -8.51
N GLY A 123 -12.71 9.23 -8.32
CA GLY A 123 -12.34 8.34 -9.41
C GLY A 123 -11.02 8.71 -10.11
N TYR A 124 -10.13 9.44 -9.43
CA TYR A 124 -8.85 9.92 -9.99
C TYR A 124 -7.61 9.27 -9.36
N LEU A 125 -7.76 8.12 -8.70
CA LEU A 125 -6.64 7.50 -7.98
C LEU A 125 -5.49 7.08 -8.93
N SER A 126 -5.81 6.60 -10.12
CA SER A 126 -4.82 6.26 -11.14
C SER A 126 -3.98 7.46 -11.59
N GLU A 127 -4.63 8.60 -11.83
CA GLU A 127 -4.03 9.86 -12.23
C GLU A 127 -3.20 10.43 -11.08
N TYR A 128 -3.70 10.33 -9.85
CA TYR A 128 -2.97 10.74 -8.66
C TYR A 128 -1.67 9.95 -8.49
N VAL A 129 -1.71 8.62 -8.60
CA VAL A 129 -0.51 7.79 -8.52
C VAL A 129 0.47 8.14 -9.64
N TRP A 130 -0.02 8.32 -10.86
CA TRP A 130 0.83 8.69 -11.99
C TRP A 130 1.47 10.08 -11.85
N VAL A 131 0.74 11.06 -11.30
CA VAL A 131 1.20 12.46 -11.25
C VAL A 131 2.06 12.73 -10.02
N TYR A 132 1.73 12.16 -8.87
CA TYR A 132 2.37 12.48 -7.59
C TYR A 132 3.35 11.41 -7.11
N LEU A 133 3.20 10.16 -7.51
CA LEU A 133 3.95 9.02 -6.97
C LEU A 133 4.81 8.32 -8.02
N LYS A 134 4.90 8.88 -9.24
CA LYS A 134 5.68 8.34 -10.34
C LYS A 134 7.09 7.96 -9.90
N LYS A 135 7.51 6.76 -10.30
CA LYS A 135 8.89 6.31 -10.16
C LYS A 135 9.61 6.38 -11.49
N ASP A 136 10.93 6.51 -11.44
CA ASP A 136 11.77 6.60 -12.65
C ASP A 136 11.69 5.36 -13.53
N ASN A 137 11.41 4.19 -12.95
CA ASN A 137 11.21 2.96 -13.71
C ASN A 137 9.85 2.86 -14.41
N TRP A 138 8.93 3.82 -14.19
CA TRP A 138 7.63 3.86 -14.85
C TRP A 138 7.71 4.66 -16.14
N ASN A 139 8.33 4.05 -17.14
CA ASN A 139 8.68 4.70 -18.41
C ASN A 139 7.47 4.91 -19.34
N LYS A 140 6.38 4.18 -19.14
CA LYS A 140 5.18 4.24 -19.99
C LYS A 140 4.00 4.72 -19.17
N GLN A 141 3.31 5.74 -19.69
CA GLN A 141 2.05 6.19 -19.12
C GLN A 141 0.99 5.09 -19.26
N PRO A 142 0.27 4.74 -18.17
CA PRO A 142 -0.88 3.85 -18.22
C PRO A 142 -1.95 4.35 -19.20
N GLN A 143 -2.66 3.41 -19.83
CA GLN A 143 -3.76 3.75 -20.72
C GLN A 143 -4.99 4.18 -19.92
N GLY A 144 -5.83 5.04 -20.52
CA GLY A 144 -7.11 5.44 -19.93
C GLY A 144 -7.05 6.53 -18.86
N LEU A 145 -5.87 7.10 -18.58
CA LEU A 145 -5.75 8.21 -17.63
C LEU A 145 -6.44 9.48 -18.13
N LYS A 146 -7.28 10.07 -17.29
CA LYS A 146 -8.01 11.32 -17.52
C LYS A 146 -7.22 12.52 -17.01
N LEU A 147 -5.98 12.67 -17.50
CA LEU A 147 -5.02 13.63 -16.93
C LEU A 147 -5.49 15.09 -16.98
N ASP A 148 -6.21 15.49 -18.04
CA ASP A 148 -6.73 16.85 -18.17
C ASP A 148 -7.85 17.13 -17.15
N GLU A 149 -8.77 16.19 -16.97
CA GLU A 149 -9.84 16.28 -15.98
C GLU A 149 -9.25 16.30 -14.56
N PHE A 150 -8.31 15.40 -14.27
CA PHE A 150 -7.60 15.38 -13.00
C PHE A 150 -6.82 16.67 -12.76
N ALA A 151 -6.17 17.24 -13.79
CA ALA A 151 -5.44 18.49 -13.67
C ALA A 151 -6.35 19.67 -13.30
N GLN A 152 -7.60 19.68 -13.79
CA GLN A 152 -8.60 20.68 -13.40
C GLN A 152 -9.12 20.43 -11.97
N TRP A 153 -9.42 19.17 -11.65
CA TRP A 153 -9.93 18.78 -10.33
C TRP A 153 -8.91 19.07 -9.22
N ARG A 154 -7.63 18.71 -9.42
CA ARG A 154 -6.58 18.87 -8.40
C ARG A 154 -6.26 20.32 -8.08
N LYS A 155 -6.46 21.26 -9.02
CA LYS A 155 -6.29 22.71 -8.75
C LYS A 155 -7.21 23.22 -7.64
N LYS A 156 -8.39 22.62 -7.51
CA LYS A 156 -9.40 23.02 -6.51
C LYS A 156 -9.32 22.20 -5.22
N ASN A 157 -8.89 20.93 -5.32
CA ASN A 157 -8.99 19.98 -4.21
C ASN A 157 -7.63 19.64 -3.58
N LEU A 158 -6.53 19.76 -4.32
CA LEU A 158 -5.18 19.34 -3.89
C LEU A 158 -4.20 20.52 -3.83
N ALA A 159 -4.70 21.72 -3.53
CA ALA A 159 -3.84 22.89 -3.40
C ALA A 159 -2.81 22.65 -2.27
N LEU A 160 -1.53 22.74 -2.60
CA LEU A 160 -0.40 22.49 -1.69
C LEU A 160 -0.26 21.03 -1.18
N HIS A 161 -0.98 20.08 -1.77
CA HIS A 161 -0.86 18.67 -1.41
C HIS A 161 0.56 18.14 -1.65
N GLN A 162 1.07 17.40 -0.68
CA GLN A 162 2.34 16.69 -0.78
C GLN A 162 2.10 15.19 -0.63
N ALA A 163 2.54 14.44 -1.63
CA ALA A 163 2.43 12.99 -1.58
C ALA A 163 3.44 12.41 -0.59
N ARG A 164 2.96 11.58 0.35
CA ARG A 164 3.79 10.83 1.28
C ARG A 164 3.68 9.33 1.08
N THR A 165 4.71 8.60 1.48
CA THR A 165 4.72 7.14 1.58
C THR A 165 5.39 6.80 2.91
N LEU A 166 4.59 6.40 3.90
CA LEU A 166 5.09 6.14 5.25
C LEU A 166 5.31 4.65 5.53
N VAL A 167 5.01 3.77 4.58
CA VAL A 167 5.26 2.33 4.69
C VAL A 167 5.96 1.85 3.43
N ASN A 168 6.96 1.00 3.61
CA ASN A 168 7.75 0.37 2.57
C ASN A 168 7.84 -1.13 2.77
N ILE A 169 8.24 -1.83 1.70
CA ILE A 169 8.48 -3.26 1.72
C ILE A 169 9.97 -3.51 1.58
N LYS A 170 10.52 -4.28 2.53
CA LYS A 170 11.84 -4.88 2.42
C LYS A 170 11.67 -6.37 2.11
N LEU A 171 12.45 -6.85 1.15
CA LEU A 171 12.51 -8.26 0.80
C LEU A 171 13.79 -8.84 1.35
N GLU A 172 13.69 -9.90 2.14
CA GLU A 172 14.82 -10.63 2.69
C GLU A 172 14.80 -12.05 2.13
N LYS A 173 15.95 -12.53 1.66
CA LYS A 173 16.09 -13.91 1.20
C LYS A 173 16.29 -14.82 2.40
N ASP A 174 15.82 -16.06 2.28
CA ASP A 174 16.12 -17.11 3.25
C ASP A 174 17.57 -17.60 3.13
#